data_AF-A0A3P7JDV3-F1
#
_entry.id   AF-A0A3P7JDV3-F1
#
_cell.length_a   1.000
_cell.length_b   1.000
_cell.length_c   1.000
_cell.angle_alpha   90.00
_cell.angle_beta   90.00
_cell.angle_gamma   90.00
#
_symmetry.space_group_name_H-M   'P 1'
#
loop_
_entity.id
_entity.type
_entity.pdbx_description
1 polymer ?
#
loop_
_entity_poly.entity_id
_entity_poly.type
_entity_poly.pdbx_seq_one_letter_code
_entity_poly.pdbx_strand_id
1 'polypeptide(L)'
;MKLFIQSRLSITLQISGIIPLIGCSIVCGGDVGKKYCVLIAHPQFPSAIIVAAPDFKTQDEWLKALRSATKISFKNTLVGETMIRELENRGVMLCEEKKTYEEKLEQEAKARREEHDRAAELSRVKAELESEREKLIRTTKKLKDDLQNVRK
;
A
#
# COMPACT_ATOMS: atom_id res chain seq x y z
N MET A 1 0.38 -8.92 -54.97
CA MET A 1 1.55 -9.56 -54.32
C MET A 1 1.05 -10.82 -53.63
N LYS A 2 1.31 -12.02 -54.18
CA LYS A 2 0.85 -13.29 -53.58
C LYS A 2 1.81 -13.65 -52.45
N LEU A 3 1.35 -13.59 -51.19
CA LEU A 3 2.12 -14.04 -50.05
C LEU A 3 2.01 -15.58 -49.98
N PHE A 4 3.10 -16.25 -50.30
CA PHE A 4 3.24 -17.69 -50.21
C PHE A 4 3.35 -18.08 -48.73
N ILE A 5 2.23 -18.45 -48.10
CA ILE A 5 2.26 -19.00 -46.73
C ILE A 5 2.63 -20.47 -46.85
N GLN A 6 3.92 -20.75 -46.66
CA GLN A 6 4.43 -22.10 -46.45
C GLN A 6 3.76 -22.65 -45.19
N SER A 7 2.99 -23.72 -45.37
CA SER A 7 2.23 -24.45 -44.36
C SER A 7 3.14 -24.82 -43.18
N ARG A 8 3.10 -24.01 -42.11
CA ARG A 8 3.71 -24.38 -40.84
C ARG A 8 2.87 -25.50 -40.24
N LEU A 9 3.47 -26.68 -40.16
CA LEU A 9 3.00 -27.82 -39.38
C LEU A 9 2.53 -27.32 -38.00
N SER A 10 1.23 -27.39 -37.71
CA SER A 10 0.71 -27.02 -36.40
C SER A 10 1.06 -28.14 -35.42
N ILE A 11 2.20 -28.03 -34.76
CA ILE A 11 2.57 -28.94 -33.66
C ILE A 11 1.77 -28.47 -32.44
N THR A 12 0.76 -29.24 -32.06
CA THR A 12 0.05 -29.04 -30.80
C THR A 12 0.97 -29.51 -29.66
N LEU A 13 1.64 -28.57 -29.00
CA LEU A 13 2.42 -28.82 -27.81
C LEU A 13 1.50 -28.82 -26.59
N GLN A 14 1.34 -29.97 -25.94
CA GLN A 14 0.69 -30.05 -24.63
C GLN A 14 1.76 -30.00 -23.54
N ILE A 15 1.67 -29.00 -22.65
CA ILE A 15 2.59 -28.84 -21.52
C ILE A 15 2.07 -29.67 -20.35
N SER A 16 2.83 -30.69 -19.94
CA SER A 16 2.47 -31.56 -18.81
C SER A 16 2.93 -31.03 -17.45
N GLY A 17 3.78 -30.00 -17.42
CA GLY A 17 4.28 -29.44 -16.16
C GLY A 17 5.22 -28.26 -16.38
N ILE A 18 5.40 -27.48 -15.31
CA ILE A 18 6.29 -26.33 -15.25
C ILE A 18 7.15 -26.48 -14.00
N ILE A 19 8.46 -26.24 -14.13
CA ILE A 19 9.41 -26.30 -13.02
C ILE A 19 9.92 -24.89 -12.75
N PRO A 20 9.68 -24.30 -11.57
CA PRO A 20 10.27 -23.03 -11.19
C PRO A 20 11.77 -23.23 -10.95
N LEU A 21 12.61 -22.46 -11.63
CA LEU A 21 14.07 -22.58 -11.54
C LEU A 21 14.70 -21.73 -10.43
N ILE A 22 13.91 -20.93 -9.72
CA ILE A 22 14.39 -20.10 -8.61
C ILE A 22 14.94 -21.02 -7.51
N GLY A 23 16.15 -20.73 -7.03
CA GLY A 23 16.81 -21.52 -5.99
C GLY A 23 17.27 -22.92 -6.41
N CYS A 24 17.02 -23.35 -7.65
CA CYS A 24 17.42 -24.66 -8.13
C CYS A 24 18.94 -24.74 -8.35
N SER A 25 19.55 -25.86 -7.96
CA SER A 25 20.91 -26.23 -8.32
C SER A 25 20.90 -26.99 -9.65
N ILE A 26 21.67 -26.50 -10.62
CA ILE A 26 21.78 -27.10 -11.96
C ILE A 26 23.21 -27.60 -12.17
N VAL A 27 23.38 -28.92 -12.25
CA VAL A 27 24.69 -29.57 -12.39
C VAL A 27 24.70 -30.61 -13.51
N CYS A 28 25.88 -30.87 -14.06
CA CYS A 28 26.08 -32.01 -14.93
C CYS A 28 26.23 -33.30 -14.09
N GLY A 29 25.84 -34.43 -14.66
CA GLY A 29 26.07 -35.74 -14.09
C GLY A 29 25.72 -36.85 -15.07
N GLY A 30 25.47 -38.03 -14.52
CA GLY A 30 25.02 -39.20 -15.26
C GLY A 30 24.02 -40.01 -14.44
N ASP A 31 23.31 -40.90 -15.12
CA ASP A 31 22.36 -41.84 -14.53
C ASP A 31 22.56 -43.23 -15.16
N VAL A 32 21.87 -44.25 -14.69
CA VAL A 32 22.03 -45.65 -15.11
C VAL A 32 21.99 -45.78 -16.64
N GLY A 33 23.15 -46.02 -17.26
CA GLY A 33 23.30 -46.16 -18.71
C GLY A 33 23.24 -44.85 -19.51
N LYS A 34 23.19 -43.68 -18.85
CA LYS A 34 23.17 -42.35 -19.49
C LYS A 34 24.32 -41.48 -18.98
N LYS A 35 25.30 -41.25 -19.85
CA LYS A 35 26.53 -40.52 -19.50
C LYS A 35 26.33 -39.00 -19.40
N TYR A 36 25.41 -38.43 -20.18
CA TYR A 36 25.22 -36.99 -20.28
C TYR A 36 23.86 -36.62 -19.72
N CYS A 37 23.81 -36.18 -18.46
CA CYS A 37 22.58 -35.77 -17.79
C CYS A 37 22.73 -34.37 -17.18
N VAL A 38 21.63 -33.61 -17.19
CA VAL A 38 21.48 -32.38 -16.40
C VAL A 38 20.62 -32.72 -15.20
N LEU A 39 21.13 -32.45 -14.00
CA LEU A 39 20.42 -32.64 -12.75
C LEU A 39 19.92 -31.27 -12.26
N ILE A 40 18.63 -31.19 -11.98
CA ILE A 40 17.94 -30.03 -11.44
C ILE A 40 17.43 -30.40 -10.06
N ALA A 41 18.03 -29.83 -9.02
CA ALA A 41 17.69 -30.13 -7.63
C ALA A 41 17.22 -28.89 -6.89
N HIS A 42 16.24 -29.06 -6.00
CA HIS A 42 15.79 -28.02 -5.09
C HIS A 42 15.48 -28.68 -3.73
N PRO A 43 15.72 -28.02 -2.58
CA PRO A 43 15.44 -28.61 -1.26
C PRO A 43 13.98 -29.03 -1.05
N GLN A 44 13.05 -28.44 -1.80
CA GLN A 44 11.62 -28.77 -1.75
C GLN A 44 11.22 -29.86 -2.76
N PHE A 45 12.12 -30.28 -3.66
CA PHE A 45 11.83 -31.40 -4.53
C PHE A 45 12.09 -32.71 -3.76
N PRO A 46 11.20 -33.71 -3.87
CA PRO A 46 11.41 -35.00 -3.22
C PRO A 46 12.66 -35.72 -3.77
N SER A 47 13.05 -35.44 -5.01
CA SER A 47 14.27 -35.92 -5.65
C SER A 47 14.75 -34.93 -6.72
N ALA A 48 16.01 -35.04 -7.12
CA ALA A 48 16.50 -34.31 -8.28
C ALA A 48 15.76 -34.75 -9.55
N ILE A 49 15.48 -33.80 -10.43
CA ILE A 49 14.97 -34.05 -11.77
C ILE A 49 16.17 -34.29 -12.67
N ILE A 50 16.18 -35.43 -13.37
CA ILE A 50 17.28 -35.84 -14.24
C ILE A 50 16.82 -35.75 -15.69
N VAL A 51 17.54 -34.96 -16.49
CA VAL A 51 17.27 -34.81 -17.93
C VAL A 51 18.45 -35.39 -18.71
N ALA A 52 18.23 -36.48 -19.43
CA ALA A 52 19.25 -37.08 -20.27
C ALA A 52 19.40 -36.29 -21.58
N ALA A 53 20.64 -36.01 -21.95
CA ALA A 53 21.04 -35.42 -23.21
C ALA A 53 21.62 -36.50 -24.15
N PRO A 54 21.47 -36.35 -25.47
CA PRO A 54 22.04 -37.29 -26.45
C PRO A 54 23.57 -37.26 -26.46
N ASP A 55 24.17 -36.10 -26.20
CA ASP A 55 25.62 -35.88 -26.24
C ASP A 55 26.05 -34.76 -25.27
N PHE A 56 27.37 -34.63 -25.09
CA PHE A 56 27.98 -33.63 -24.23
C PHE A 56 27.68 -32.19 -24.67
N LYS A 57 27.62 -31.93 -25.98
CA LYS A 57 27.38 -30.57 -26.50
C LYS A 57 25.98 -30.11 -26.13
N THR A 58 24.99 -30.96 -26.34
CA THR A 58 23.59 -30.71 -25.96
C THR A 58 23.45 -30.55 -24.45
N GLN A 59 24.13 -31.39 -23.66
CA GLN A 59 24.17 -31.23 -22.19
C GLN A 59 24.73 -29.88 -21.77
N ASP A 60 25.85 -29.46 -22.35
CA ASP A 60 26.52 -28.19 -22.03
C ASP A 60 25.68 -26.97 -22.41
N GLU A 61 25.01 -27.00 -23.57
CA GLU A 61 24.07 -25.96 -24.01
C GLU A 61 22.89 -25.81 -23.03
N TRP A 62 22.25 -26.92 -22.65
CA TRP A 62 21.16 -26.91 -21.67
C TRP A 62 21.63 -26.47 -20.29
N LEU A 63 22.80 -26.92 -19.85
CA LEU A 63 23.39 -26.54 -18.57
C LEU A 63 23.59 -25.02 -18.48
N LYS A 64 24.15 -24.42 -19.54
CA LYS A 64 24.37 -22.96 -19.63
C LYS A 64 23.04 -22.21 -19.65
N ALA A 65 22.09 -22.65 -20.48
CA ALA A 65 20.78 -22.01 -20.60
C ALA A 65 20.01 -22.03 -19.26
N LEU A 66 19.93 -23.19 -18.60
CA LEU A 66 19.22 -23.35 -17.33
C LEU A 66 19.88 -22.55 -16.20
N ARG A 67 21.21 -22.54 -16.11
CA ARG A 67 21.93 -21.72 -15.11
C ARG A 67 21.69 -20.23 -15.33
N SER A 68 21.68 -19.78 -16.58
CA SER A 68 21.36 -18.40 -16.91
C SER A 68 19.92 -18.06 -16.50
N ALA A 69 18.97 -18.94 -16.81
CA ALA A 69 17.57 -18.77 -16.43
C ALA A 69 17.40 -18.70 -14.90
N THR A 70 17.98 -19.64 -14.13
CA THR A 70 17.98 -19.61 -12.66
C THR A 70 18.49 -18.28 -12.11
N LYS A 71 19.60 -17.77 -12.64
CA LYS A 71 20.18 -16.49 -12.22
C LYS A 71 19.24 -15.31 -12.48
N ILE A 72 18.61 -15.27 -13.66
CA ILE A 72 17.65 -14.22 -14.01
C ILE A 72 16.41 -14.31 -13.12
N SER A 73 15.85 -15.50 -12.95
CA SER A 73 14.68 -15.71 -12.08
C SER A 73 14.95 -15.27 -10.65
N PHE A 74 16.12 -15.62 -10.09
CA PHE A 74 16.51 -15.18 -8.74
C PHE A 74 16.59 -13.65 -8.62
N LYS A 75 17.22 -12.97 -9.60
CA LYS A 75 17.27 -11.50 -9.62
C LYS A 75 15.89 -10.86 -9.68
N ASN A 76 15.01 -11.40 -10.53
CA ASN A 76 13.66 -10.88 -10.67
C ASN A 76 12.85 -11.04 -9.37
N THR A 77 13.00 -12.19 -8.70
CA THR A 77 12.39 -12.41 -7.38
C THR A 77 12.90 -11.38 -6.36
N LEU A 78 14.21 -11.14 -6.29
CA LEU A 78 14.79 -10.18 -5.34
C LEU A 78 14.28 -8.74 -5.57
N VAL A 79 14.15 -8.32 -6.83
CA VAL A 79 13.57 -7.01 -7.17
C VAL A 79 12.11 -6.94 -6.69
N GLY A 80 11.32 -7.98 -6.95
CA GLY A 80 9.94 -8.07 -6.47
C GLY A 80 9.83 -8.02 -4.95
N GLU A 81 10.65 -8.78 -4.23
CA GLU A 81 10.70 -8.79 -2.76
C GLU A 81 11.09 -7.42 -2.20
N THR A 82 12.05 -6.74 -2.83
CA THR A 82 12.47 -5.40 -2.40
C THR A 82 11.33 -4.40 -2.56
N MET A 83 10.66 -4.41 -3.72
CA MET A 83 9.51 -3.54 -3.99
C MET A 83 8.37 -3.79 -3.00
N ILE A 84 8.07 -5.05 -2.68
CA ILE A 84 7.03 -5.41 -1.69
C ILE A 84 7.37 -4.80 -0.33
N ARG A 85 8.61 -4.99 0.15
CA ARG A 85 9.05 -4.42 1.44
C ARG A 85 8.98 -2.90 1.47
N GLU A 86 9.35 -2.23 0.39
CA GLU A 86 9.24 -0.77 0.29
C GLU A 86 7.79 -0.30 0.39
N LEU A 87 6.88 -0.98 -0.30
CA LEU A 87 5.44 -0.69 -0.24
C LEU A 87 4.86 -0.94 1.15
N GLU A 88 5.25 -2.02 1.82
CA GLU A 88 4.84 -2.33 3.19
C GLU A 88 5.30 -1.23 4.16
N ASN A 89 6.58 -0.83 4.10
CA ASN A 89 7.12 0.24 4.94
C ASN A 89 6.40 1.57 4.69
N ARG A 90 6.16 1.92 3.42
CA ARG A 90 5.41 3.13 3.07
C ARG A 90 3.97 3.08 3.58
N GLY A 91 3.34 1.90 3.55
CA GLY A 91 2.00 1.68 4.11
C GLY A 91 1.94 1.96 5.61
N VAL A 92 2.94 1.50 6.37
CA VAL A 92 3.05 1.78 7.82
C VAL A 92 3.17 3.28 8.07
N MET A 93 4.10 3.96 7.39
CA MET A 93 4.31 5.41 7.53
C MET A 93 3.03 6.21 7.23
N LEU A 94 2.30 5.87 6.15
CA LEU A 94 1.06 6.54 5.79
C LEU A 94 -0.05 6.33 6.82
N CYS A 95 -0.14 5.15 7.44
CA CYS A 95 -1.08 4.90 8.53
C CYS A 95 -0.78 5.77 9.76
N GLU A 96 0.50 5.93 10.11
CA GLU A 96 0.92 6.78 11.21
C GLU A 96 0.65 8.27 10.94
N GLU A 97 0.95 8.73 9.72
CA GLU A 97 0.63 10.09 9.28
C GLU A 97 -0.88 10.34 9.33
N LYS A 98 -1.68 9.42 8.76
CA LYS A 98 -3.15 9.51 8.78
C LYS A 98 -3.67 9.65 10.21
N LYS A 99 -3.22 8.79 11.13
CA LYS A 99 -3.62 8.84 12.54
C LYS A 99 -3.29 10.19 13.16
N THR A 100 -2.09 10.71 12.90
CA THR A 100 -1.65 12.02 13.40
C THR A 100 -2.54 13.15 12.88
N TYR A 101 -2.94 13.11 11.61
CA TYR A 101 -3.84 14.12 11.05
C TYR A 101 -5.26 14.01 11.61
N GLU A 102 -5.77 12.79 11.80
CA GLU A 102 -7.08 12.56 12.42
C GLU A 102 -7.12 13.10 13.85
N GLU A 103 -6.08 12.87 14.65
CA GLU A 103 -5.97 13.39 16.01
C GLU A 103 -5.94 14.94 16.04
N LYS A 104 -5.18 15.56 15.14
CA LYS A 104 -5.15 17.03 15.00
C LYS A 104 -6.51 17.59 14.62
N LEU A 105 -7.18 16.96 13.66
CA LEU A 105 -8.50 17.39 13.22
C LEU A 105 -9.53 17.28 14.35
N GLU A 106 -9.48 16.21 15.14
CA GLU A 106 -10.35 16.05 16.30
C GLU A 106 -10.12 17.14 17.35
N GLN A 107 -8.85 17.46 17.63
CA GLN A 107 -8.49 18.55 18.56
C GLN A 107 -8.99 19.91 18.08
N GLU A 108 -8.79 20.24 16.80
CA GLU A 108 -9.28 21.49 16.20
C GLU A 108 -10.81 21.56 16.22
N ALA A 109 -11.50 20.47 15.89
CA ALA A 109 -12.96 20.39 15.95
C ALA A 109 -13.48 20.58 17.39
N LYS A 110 -12.78 20.03 18.39
CA LYS A 110 -13.11 20.26 19.80
C LYS A 110 -12.91 21.72 20.21
N ALA A 111 -11.76 22.31 19.90
CA ALA A 111 -11.46 23.70 20.22
C ALA A 111 -12.48 24.67 19.59
N ARG A 112 -12.88 24.42 18.33
CA ARG A 112 -13.89 25.21 17.64
C ARG A 112 -15.27 25.11 18.28
N ARG A 113 -15.67 23.92 18.76
CA ARG A 113 -16.93 23.74 19.51
C ARG A 113 -16.90 24.54 20.81
N GLU A 114 -15.82 24.44 21.57
CA GLU A 114 -15.66 25.18 22.84
C GLU A 114 -15.66 26.71 22.63
N GLU A 115 -15.08 27.20 21.53
CA GLU A 115 -15.16 28.61 21.15
C GLU A 115 -16.59 29.03 20.77
N HIS A 116 -17.27 28.22 19.96
CA HIS A 116 -18.66 28.47 19.58
C HIS A 116 -19.59 28.53 20.79
N ASP A 117 -19.47 27.58 21.72
CA ASP A 117 -20.30 27.52 22.93
C ASP A 117 -20.05 28.73 23.84
N ARG A 118 -18.78 29.14 24.00
CA ARG A 118 -18.43 30.38 24.73
C ARG A 118 -19.01 31.63 24.05
N ALA A 119 -18.98 31.70 22.73
CA ALA A 119 -19.55 32.82 21.99
C ALA A 119 -21.08 32.88 22.13
N ALA A 120 -21.75 31.73 22.08
CA ALA A 120 -23.19 31.62 22.28
C ALA A 120 -23.60 32.08 23.70
N GLU A 121 -22.88 31.62 24.74
CA GLU A 121 -23.13 32.03 26.11
C GLU A 121 -22.88 33.53 26.32
N LEU A 122 -21.79 34.06 25.77
CA LEU A 122 -21.49 35.49 25.85
C LEU A 122 -22.58 36.34 25.17
N SER A 123 -23.11 35.88 24.04
CA SER A 123 -24.22 36.53 23.34
C SER A 123 -25.49 36.57 24.20
N ARG A 124 -25.80 35.46 24.89
CA ARG A 124 -26.93 35.39 25.84
C ARG A 124 -26.76 36.39 26.99
N VAL A 125 -25.62 36.37 27.67
CA VAL A 125 -25.34 37.28 28.80
C VAL A 125 -25.39 38.74 28.36
N LYS A 126 -24.87 39.05 27.16
CA LYS A 126 -24.93 40.39 26.60
C LYS A 126 -26.38 40.87 26.38
N ALA A 127 -27.25 40.00 25.89
CA ALA A 127 -28.66 40.33 25.68
C ALA A 127 -29.40 40.58 27.00
N GLU A 128 -29.13 39.78 28.03
CA GLU A 128 -29.66 39.98 29.39
C GLU A 128 -29.20 41.32 29.97
N LEU A 129 -27.91 41.62 29.87
CA LEU A 129 -27.33 42.86 30.38
C LEU A 129 -27.91 44.10 29.68
N GLU A 130 -28.14 44.05 28.36
CA GLU A 130 -28.76 45.16 27.64
C GLU A 130 -30.22 45.35 28.08
N SER A 131 -30.97 44.27 28.31
CA SER A 131 -32.33 44.34 28.86
C SER A 131 -32.37 44.97 30.25
N GLU A 132 -31.44 44.60 31.13
CA GLU A 132 -31.32 45.20 32.46
C GLU A 132 -30.93 46.68 32.39
N ARG A 133 -29.98 47.02 31.52
CA ARG A 133 -29.56 48.40 31.25
C ARG A 133 -30.76 49.26 30.82
N GLU A 134 -31.59 48.78 29.90
CA GLU A 134 -32.80 49.49 29.49
C GLU A 134 -33.79 49.69 30.63
N LYS A 135 -33.98 48.69 31.51
CA LYS A 135 -34.85 48.81 32.69
C LYS A 135 -34.31 49.87 33.65
N LEU A 136 -33.01 49.88 33.91
CA LEU A 136 -32.36 50.88 34.77
C LEU A 136 -32.50 52.29 34.20
N ILE A 137 -32.29 52.47 32.89
CA ILE A 137 -32.48 53.77 32.22
C ILE A 137 -33.93 54.25 32.38
N ARG A 138 -34.91 53.36 32.16
CA ARG A 138 -36.34 53.68 32.32
C ARG A 138 -36.69 54.09 33.75
N THR A 139 -36.24 53.32 34.75
CA THR A 139 -36.48 53.63 36.17
C THR A 139 -35.81 54.93 36.57
N THR A 140 -34.57 55.16 36.16
CA THR A 140 -33.82 56.40 36.47
C THR A 140 -34.51 57.62 35.87
N LYS A 141 -34.99 57.52 34.62
CA LYS A 141 -35.77 58.60 33.98
C LYS A 141 -37.06 58.89 34.77
N LYS A 142 -37.83 57.86 35.11
CA LYS A 142 -39.06 58.01 35.89
C LYS A 142 -38.80 58.69 37.25
N LEU A 143 -37.79 58.23 37.99
CA LEU A 143 -37.42 58.85 39.28
C LEU A 143 -37.00 60.31 39.14
N LYS A 144 -36.29 60.66 38.05
CA LYS A 144 -35.92 62.05 37.76
C LYS A 144 -37.15 62.92 37.48
N ASP A 145 -38.09 62.41 36.70
CA ASP A 145 -39.35 63.09 36.38
C ASP A 145 -40.21 63.27 37.64
N ASP A 146 -40.34 62.23 38.47
CA ASP A 146 -41.06 62.28 39.75
C ASP A 146 -40.45 63.31 40.72
N LEU A 147 -39.10 63.35 40.84
CA LEU A 147 -38.40 64.33 41.67
C LEU A 147 -38.62 65.78 41.19
N GLN A 148 -38.71 66.01 39.88
CA GLN A 148 -39.02 67.33 39.33
C GLN A 148 -40.46 67.76 39.62
N ASN A 149 -41.40 66.81 39.62
CA ASN A 149 -42.80 67.10 39.92
C ASN A 149 -43.05 67.43 41.40
N VAL A 150 -42.25 66.87 42.32
CA VAL A 150 -42.32 67.18 43.77
C VAL A 150 -41.64 68.51 44.14
N ARG A 151 -40.75 69.02 43.28
CA ARG A 151 -40.06 70.31 43.46
C ARG A 151 -40.82 71.52 42.88
N LYS A 152 -41.96 71.30 42.22
CA LYS A 152 -42.91 72.32 41.77
C LYS A 152 -44.04 72.46 42.77
#